data_AF-Q09AH1-F1
#
_entry.id   AF-Q09AH1-F1
#
_cell.length_a   1.000
_cell.length_b   1.000
_cell.length_c   1.000
_cell.angle_alpha   90.00
_cell.angle_beta   90.00
_cell.angle_gamma   90.00
#
_symmetry.space_group_name_H-M   'P 1'
#
loop_
_entity.id
_entity.type
_entity.pdbx_description
1 polymer ?
#
loop_
_entity_poly.entity_id
_entity_poly.type
_entity_poly.pdbx_seq_one_letter_code
_entity_poly.pdbx_strand_id
1 'polypeptide(L)'
;MSNGQKDLVVPMSFTPSVGTYLQRVQALGALEGSGETLAFSPHIHPVLEALHHVLAGGEVEVRIVRSGQATLVEELNALAERVLEESRALPPGLIVTAV
;
A
#
# COMPACT_ATOMS: atom_id res chain seq x y z
N MET A 1 -1.24 37.04 -3.94
CA MET A 1 -2.38 36.22 -4.39
C MET A 1 -1.98 34.77 -4.19
N SER A 2 -2.52 34.11 -3.16
CA SER A 2 -2.20 32.71 -2.85
C SER A 2 -3.01 31.82 -3.76
N ASN A 3 -2.35 31.06 -4.62
CA ASN A 3 -2.99 30.11 -5.52
C ASN A 3 -3.39 28.90 -4.67
N GLY A 4 -4.63 28.92 -4.16
CA GLY A 4 -5.20 27.84 -3.37
C GLY A 4 -5.40 26.59 -4.21
N GLN A 5 -4.34 25.81 -4.37
CA GLN A 5 -4.40 24.44 -4.84
C GLN A 5 -5.21 23.66 -3.80
N LYS A 6 -6.52 23.52 -4.05
CA LYS A 6 -7.37 22.64 -3.26
C LYS A 6 -6.88 21.23 -3.50
N ASP A 7 -6.28 20.62 -2.50
CA ASP A 7 -6.00 19.18 -2.51
C ASP A 7 -7.30 18.46 -2.79
N LEU A 8 -7.38 17.89 -3.99
CA LEU A 8 -8.51 17.06 -4.40
C LEU A 8 -8.34 15.74 -3.67
N VAL A 9 -8.92 15.64 -2.48
CA VAL A 9 -9.10 14.35 -1.80
C VAL A 9 -10.11 13.57 -2.61
N VAL A 10 -9.63 12.75 -3.54
CA VAL A 10 -10.47 11.79 -4.26
C VAL A 10 -10.64 10.59 -3.34
N PRO A 11 -11.83 10.37 -2.75
CA PRO A 11 -12.07 9.20 -1.92
C PRO A 11 -11.94 7.95 -2.81
N MET A 12 -10.87 7.18 -2.62
CA MET A 12 -10.78 5.84 -3.18
C MET A 12 -11.50 4.88 -2.24
N SER A 13 -12.48 4.17 -2.77
CA SER A 13 -13.26 3.19 -2.03
C SER A 13 -12.52 1.87 -2.01
N PHE A 14 -12.19 1.40 -0.82
CA PHE A 14 -11.61 0.09 -0.59
C PHE A 14 -12.53 -0.76 0.27
N THR A 15 -12.37 -2.08 0.18
CA THR A 15 -12.90 -2.97 1.20
C THR A 15 -12.25 -2.67 2.55
N PRO A 16 -12.91 -2.94 3.70
CA PRO A 16 -12.35 -2.64 5.02
C PRO A 16 -11.03 -3.38 5.26
N SER A 17 -10.89 -4.56 4.66
CA SER A 17 -9.72 -5.39 4.74
C SER A 17 -8.54 -4.86 3.93
N VAL A 18 -8.77 -4.34 2.72
CA VAL A 18 -7.74 -3.60 1.98
C VAL A 18 -7.27 -2.39 2.78
N GLY A 19 -8.19 -1.63 3.40
CA GLY A 19 -7.83 -0.51 4.27
C GLY A 19 -6.93 -0.93 5.44
N THR A 20 -7.29 -2.02 6.12
CA THR A 20 -6.50 -2.59 7.23
C THR A 20 -5.10 -3.01 6.79
N TYR A 21 -4.99 -3.64 5.61
CA TYR A 21 -3.70 -4.02 5.04
C TYR A 21 -2.82 -2.81 4.72
N LEU A 22 -3.37 -1.77 4.09
CA LEU A 22 -2.63 -0.54 3.80
C LEU A 22 -2.14 0.16 5.07
N GLN A 23 -2.96 0.21 6.11
CA GLN A 23 -2.56 0.72 7.43
C GLN A 23 -1.43 -0.12 8.05
N ARG A 24 -1.48 -1.45 7.92
CA ARG A 24 -0.39 -2.32 8.41
C ARG A 24 0.91 -2.09 7.64
N VAL A 25 0.85 -1.96 6.32
CA VAL A 25 2.00 -1.64 5.46
C VAL A 25 2.61 -0.30 5.86
N GLN A 26 1.79 0.72 6.11
CA GLN A 26 2.25 2.01 6.63
C GLN A 26 2.93 1.85 8.01
N ALA A 27 2.31 1.13 8.95
CA ALA A 27 2.86 0.90 10.29
C ALA A 27 4.20 0.14 10.29
N LEU A 28 4.46 -0.66 9.25
CA LEU A 28 5.73 -1.36 9.04
C LEU A 28 6.83 -0.48 8.43
N GLY A 29 6.56 0.81 8.20
CA GLY A 29 7.55 1.78 7.72
C GLY A 29 7.56 1.96 6.20
N ALA A 30 6.48 1.58 5.50
CA ALA A 30 6.41 1.83 4.06
C ALA A 30 6.38 3.32 3.70
N LEU A 31 5.81 4.11 4.62
CA LEU A 31 5.80 5.56 4.57
C LEU A 31 6.57 6.09 5.79
N GLU A 32 7.36 7.13 5.57
CA GLU A 32 8.12 7.86 6.57
C GLU A 32 7.64 9.32 6.61
N GLY A 33 7.81 10.00 7.74
CA GLY A 33 7.40 11.40 7.93
C GLY A 33 6.03 11.57 8.59
N SER A 34 5.53 12.80 8.61
CA SER A 34 4.25 13.16 9.25
C SER A 34 3.51 14.26 8.48
N GLY A 35 2.19 14.16 8.38
CA GLY A 35 1.35 15.17 7.73
C GLY A 35 1.77 15.39 6.27
N GLU A 36 2.14 16.63 5.95
CA GLU A 36 2.58 17.04 4.60
C GLU A 36 3.95 16.48 4.19
N THR A 37 4.70 15.87 5.12
CA THR A 37 6.03 15.30 4.85
C THR A 37 6.00 13.78 4.63
N LEU A 38 4.82 13.20 4.50
CA LEU A 38 4.66 11.76 4.26
C LEU A 38 5.28 11.39 2.90
N ALA A 39 6.26 10.50 2.92
CA ALA A 39 6.94 10.01 1.73
C ALA A 39 7.16 8.50 1.81
N PHE A 40 7.30 7.83 0.67
CA PHE A 40 7.73 6.43 0.68
C PHE A 40 9.14 6.30 1.25
N SER A 41 9.36 5.25 2.04
CA SER A 41 10.71 4.91 2.47
C SER A 41 11.60 4.70 1.24
N PRO A 42 12.84 5.24 1.23
CA PRO A 42 13.79 5.01 0.15
C PRO A 42 14.04 3.51 -0.11
N HIS A 43 13.85 2.67 0.91
CA HIS A 43 14.00 1.22 0.81
C HIS A 43 12.92 0.56 -0.05
N ILE A 44 11.76 1.20 -0.25
CA ILE A 44 10.64 0.69 -1.05
C ILE A 44 10.69 1.18 -2.50
N HIS A 45 11.39 2.27 -2.82
CA HIS A 45 11.47 2.80 -4.18
C HIS A 45 11.81 1.75 -5.25
N PRO A 46 12.81 0.86 -5.07
CA PRO A 46 13.12 -0.16 -6.08
C PRO A 46 11.93 -1.11 -6.35
N VAL A 47 11.11 -1.37 -5.34
CA VAL A 47 9.92 -2.22 -5.46
C VAL A 47 8.80 -1.48 -6.21
N LEU A 48 8.61 -0.19 -5.94
CA LEU A 48 7.64 0.64 -6.67
C LEU A 48 8.01 0.80 -8.15
N GLU A 49 9.29 1.02 -8.44
CA GLU A 49 9.80 1.05 -9.81
C GLU A 49 9.56 -0.28 -10.54
N ALA A 50 9.89 -1.40 -9.88
CA ALA A 50 9.61 -2.73 -10.42
C ALA A 50 8.12 -2.94 -10.70
N LEU A 51 7.24 -2.50 -9.79
CA LEU A 51 5.80 -2.55 -10.00
C LEU A 51 5.38 -1.76 -11.25
N HIS A 52 5.91 -0.55 -11.45
CA HIS A 52 5.61 0.25 -12.64
C HIS A 52 6.03 -0.47 -13.93
N HIS A 53 7.17 -1.16 -13.94
CA HIS A 53 7.60 -1.97 -15.09
C HIS A 53 6.63 -3.11 -15.39
N VAL A 54 6.16 -3.84 -14.37
CA VAL A 54 5.15 -4.89 -14.54
C VAL A 54 3.84 -4.32 -15.08
N LEU A 55 3.36 -3.21 -14.53
CA LEU A 55 2.13 -2.55 -14.98
C LEU A 55 2.24 -2.01 -16.41
N ALA A 56 3.44 -1.69 -16.87
CA ALA A 56 3.73 -1.31 -18.25
C ALA A 56 3.82 -2.53 -19.21
N GLY A 57 3.56 -3.75 -18.73
CA GLY A 57 3.63 -4.99 -19.51
C GLY A 57 5.03 -5.60 -19.62
N GLY A 58 5.98 -5.12 -18.81
CA GLY A 58 7.31 -5.71 -18.69
C GLY A 58 7.36 -6.86 -17.69
N GLU A 59 8.55 -7.42 -17.53
CA GLU A 59 8.87 -8.46 -16.56
C GLU A 59 9.96 -7.96 -15.60
N VAL A 60 9.89 -8.39 -14.33
CA VAL A 60 10.85 -8.03 -13.30
C VAL A 60 11.24 -9.25 -12.48
N GLU A 61 12.49 -9.30 -12.02
CA GLU A 61 12.97 -10.27 -11.03
C GLU A 61 13.28 -9.54 -9.72
N VAL A 62 12.80 -10.09 -8.60
CA VAL A 62 13.06 -9.54 -7.25
C VAL A 62 13.82 -10.57 -6.43
N ARG A 63 14.93 -10.14 -5.82
CA ARG A 63 15.78 -10.98 -4.97
C ARG A 63 15.91 -10.39 -3.57
N ILE A 64 15.65 -11.21 -2.55
CA ILE A 64 15.87 -10.84 -1.15
C ILE A 64 17.39 -10.83 -0.88
N VAL A 65 17.96 -9.63 -0.71
CA VAL A 65 19.39 -9.46 -0.42
C VAL A 65 19.68 -9.72 1.07
N ARG A 66 18.73 -9.36 1.94
CA ARG A 66 18.80 -9.58 3.39
C ARG A 66 17.40 -9.86 3.92
N SER A 67 17.25 -10.92 4.72
CA SER A 67 15.99 -11.23 5.36
C SER A 67 15.61 -10.15 6.39
N GLY A 68 14.34 -9.72 6.33
CA GLY A 68 13.71 -8.96 7.41
C GLY A 68 13.28 -9.87 8.57
N GLN A 69 12.48 -9.34 9.50
CA GLN A 69 11.90 -10.17 10.56
C GLN A 69 10.86 -11.12 9.95
N ALA A 70 11.15 -12.43 9.96
CA ALA A 70 10.32 -13.44 9.31
C ALA A 70 8.86 -13.41 9.79
N THR A 71 8.63 -13.24 11.10
CA THR A 71 7.29 -13.16 11.69
C THR A 71 6.46 -12.01 11.13
N LEU A 72 7.06 -10.83 10.91
CA LEU A 72 6.34 -9.69 10.33
C LEU A 72 5.95 -9.94 8.87
N VAL A 73 6.81 -10.63 8.11
CA VAL A 73 6.54 -11.02 6.71
C VAL A 73 5.42 -12.04 6.65
N GLU A 74 5.46 -13.05 7.53
CA GLU A 74 4.41 -14.08 7.65
C GLU A 74 3.05 -13.47 8.02
N GLU A 75 3.02 -12.56 9.01
CA GLU A 75 1.81 -11.83 9.39
C GLU A 75 1.23 -11.03 8.23
N LEU A 76 2.08 -10.32 7.48
CA LEU A 76 1.64 -9.50 6.36
C LEU A 76 1.10 -10.34 5.20
N ASN A 77 1.74 -11.48 4.91
CA ASN A 77 1.27 -12.43 3.89
C ASN A 77 -0.08 -13.04 4.29
N ALA A 78 -0.24 -13.48 5.53
CA ALA A 78 -1.50 -14.00 6.04
C ALA A 78 -2.62 -12.96 5.97
N LEU A 79 -2.29 -11.69 6.22
CA LEU A 79 -3.26 -10.60 6.06
C LEU A 79 -3.62 -10.38 4.59
N ALA A 80 -2.64 -10.38 3.68
CA ALA A 80 -2.88 -10.23 2.24
C ALA A 80 -3.79 -11.34 1.68
N GLU A 81 -3.57 -12.59 2.08
CA GLU A 81 -4.42 -13.73 1.68
C GLU A 81 -5.86 -13.54 2.14
N ARG A 82 -6.07 -13.16 3.41
CA ARG A 82 -7.42 -12.87 3.93
C ARG A 82 -8.10 -11.73 3.18
N VAL A 83 -7.37 -10.66 2.89
CA VAL A 83 -7.88 -9.53 2.10
C VAL A 83 -8.35 -10.00 0.72
N LEU A 84 -7.57 -10.86 0.06
CA LEU A 84 -7.93 -11.40 -1.25
C LEU A 84 -9.20 -12.25 -1.18
N GLU A 85 -9.33 -13.11 -0.17
CA GLU A 85 -10.54 -13.92 0.05
C GLU A 85 -11.78 -13.05 0.31
N GLU A 86 -11.66 -12.08 1.20
CA GLU A 86 -12.76 -11.18 1.54
C GLU A 86 -13.16 -10.27 0.37
N SER A 87 -12.19 -9.80 -0.42
CA SER A 87 -12.47 -8.97 -1.60
C SER A 87 -13.31 -9.70 -2.65
N ARG A 88 -13.14 -11.02 -2.78
CA ARG A 88 -13.95 -11.87 -3.68
C ARG A 88 -15.39 -12.06 -3.17
N ALA A 89 -15.62 -11.86 -1.87
CA ALA A 89 -16.92 -12.03 -1.23
C ALA A 89 -17.72 -10.73 -1.10
N LEU A 90 -17.12 -9.57 -1.39
CA LEU A 90 -17.74 -8.26 -1.15
C LEU A 90 -18.53 -7.75 -2.37
N PRO A 91 -19.71 -7.15 -2.15
CA PRO A 91 -20.47 -6.50 -3.22
C PRO A 91 -19.78 -5.21 -3.68
N PRO A 92 -19.89 -4.84 -4.97
CA PRO A 92 -19.29 -3.61 -5.49
C PRO A 92 -19.85 -2.37 -4.81
N GLY A 93 -18.97 -1.46 -4.36
CA GLY A 93 -19.33 -0.11 -3.90
C GLY A 93 -19.17 0.22 -2.41
N LEU A 94 -18.54 -0.64 -1.60
CA LEU A 94 -18.27 -0.32 -0.19
C LEU A 94 -17.17 0.76 -0.06
N ILE A 95 -17.43 1.82 0.70
CA ILE A 95 -16.50 2.92 0.95
C ILE A 95 -15.99 2.83 2.39
N VAL A 96 -14.68 2.74 2.58
CA VAL A 96 -14.04 2.90 3.89
C VAL A 96 -13.04 4.04 3.81
N THR A 97 -13.23 5.05 4.64
CA THR A 97 -12.33 6.20 4.78
C THR A 97 -11.27 5.85 5.83
N ALA A 98 -10.00 5.77 5.42
CA ALA A 98 -8.89 5.76 6.38
C ALA A 98 -8.75 7.18 6.97
N VAL A 99 -8.91 7.30 8.28
CA VAL A 99 -8.68 8.53 9.07
C VAL A 99 -7.24 8.55 9.54
#